data_AF-A0A7S0CDL5-F1
#
_entry.id   AF-A0A7S0CDL5-F1
#
_cell.length_a   1.000
_cell.length_b   1.000
_cell.length_c   1.000
_cell.angle_alpha   90.00
_cell.angle_beta   90.00
_cell.angle_gamma   90.00
#
_symmetry.space_group_name_H-M   'P 1'
#
loop_
_entity.id
_entity.type
_entity.pdbx_description
1 polymer ?
#
loop_
_entity_poly.entity_id
_entity_poly.type
_entity_poly.pdbx_seq_one_letter_code
_entity_poly.pdbx_strand_id
1 'polypeptide(L)'
;RLANAGYNGCEIANMLELPESLSKEFYNGEYYGTLKHNAQGQYQKYVGWFDGNPANLDPLPPEETSKRMVAMMGGAETVLIKAKQAFDRGEYRWVAQLVNYVVFDSPKHAPARYLQADALEQLGYQSESGIWRNFYLSGVEELRHGIDTKVKLAKANAKIGEESMTPELIFQKLAVKVNGPKAAKKADILINFKFTNDNIETNASTKEANQTFPDLYLLSIQNGVLMAYHNKQSEDAQATVHVSQRNLVRILTFKIDVWTFLKGDMIKVEGSSMALVKLLSVLEAPNRLFNIVTP
;
A
#
# COMPACT_ATOMS: atom_id res chain seq x y z
N ARG A 1 19.05 6.17 -22.87
CA ARG A 1 20.51 6.17 -23.12
C ARG A 1 21.26 5.23 -22.18
N LEU A 2 21.33 5.51 -20.86
CA LEU A 2 22.11 4.65 -19.94
C LEU A 2 21.54 3.23 -19.80
N ALA A 3 20.21 3.08 -19.71
CA ALA A 3 19.59 1.75 -19.76
C ALA A 3 19.94 0.97 -21.05
N ASN A 4 19.88 1.63 -22.21
CA ASN A 4 20.31 1.03 -23.49
C ASN A 4 21.82 0.71 -23.54
N ALA A 5 22.62 1.30 -22.65
CA ALA A 5 24.04 0.98 -22.50
C ALA A 5 24.29 -0.17 -21.49
N GLY A 6 23.22 -0.78 -20.96
CA GLY A 6 23.30 -1.94 -20.07
C GLY A 6 23.28 -1.64 -18.58
N TYR A 7 23.17 -0.37 -18.16
CA TYR A 7 23.11 -0.01 -16.74
C TYR A 7 21.73 -0.26 -16.16
N ASN A 8 21.66 -0.84 -14.96
CA ASN A 8 20.41 -1.00 -14.21
C ASN A 8 19.98 0.29 -13.51
N GLY A 9 18.77 0.30 -12.94
CA GLY A 9 18.21 1.48 -12.29
C GLY A 9 19.08 2.04 -11.14
N CYS A 10 19.70 1.17 -10.33
CA CYS A 10 20.56 1.58 -9.22
C CYS A 10 21.87 2.22 -9.71
N GLU A 11 22.50 1.63 -10.73
CA GLU A 11 23.71 2.16 -11.35
C GLU A 11 23.44 3.53 -11.97
N ILE A 12 22.36 3.64 -12.76
CA ILE A 12 21.94 4.91 -13.37
C ILE A 12 21.75 5.99 -12.30
N ALA A 13 21.09 5.68 -11.18
CA ALA A 13 20.85 6.63 -10.10
C ALA A 13 22.13 7.07 -9.36
N ASN A 14 23.25 6.36 -9.51
CA ASN A 14 24.54 6.77 -8.96
C ASN A 14 25.50 7.34 -10.04
N MET A 15 25.11 7.35 -11.30
CA MET A 15 25.88 7.92 -12.42
C MET A 15 25.28 9.21 -12.98
N LEU A 16 23.95 9.38 -12.87
CA LEU A 16 23.25 10.50 -13.46
C LEU A 16 23.45 11.75 -12.62
N GLU A 17 23.90 12.83 -13.26
CA GLU A 17 24.04 14.16 -12.67
C GLU A 17 23.35 15.20 -13.56
N LEU A 18 22.83 16.26 -12.94
CA LEU A 18 22.32 17.41 -13.68
C LEU A 18 23.49 18.23 -14.24
N PRO A 19 23.42 18.70 -15.49
CA PRO A 19 24.39 19.66 -16.01
C PRO A 19 24.37 20.96 -15.19
N GLU A 20 25.48 21.68 -15.18
CA GLU A 20 25.67 22.91 -14.41
C GLU A 20 24.58 23.97 -14.68
N SER A 21 24.12 24.05 -15.93
CA SER A 21 23.03 24.95 -16.35
C SER A 21 21.69 24.65 -15.68
N LEU A 22 21.52 23.47 -15.06
CA LEU A 22 20.34 23.09 -14.31
C LEU A 22 20.62 22.99 -12.80
N SER A 23 21.77 22.44 -12.39
CA SER A 23 22.06 22.15 -10.98
C SER A 23 22.32 23.38 -10.11
N LYS A 24 22.64 24.53 -10.72
CA LYS A 24 22.86 25.79 -10.00
C LYS A 24 21.59 26.59 -9.72
N GLU A 25 20.45 26.16 -10.24
CA GLU A 25 19.18 26.84 -10.06
C GLU A 25 18.42 26.26 -8.86
N PHE A 26 18.07 27.11 -7.90
CA PHE A 26 17.43 26.68 -6.65
C PHE A 26 16.15 25.88 -6.89
N TYR A 27 15.33 26.26 -7.86
CA TYR A 27 14.08 25.55 -8.18
C TYR A 27 14.29 24.14 -8.78
N ASN A 28 15.52 23.78 -9.14
CA ASN A 28 15.90 22.43 -9.55
C ASN A 28 16.58 21.63 -8.42
N GLY A 29 16.69 22.21 -7.22
CA GLY A 29 17.24 21.54 -6.03
C GLY A 29 16.40 20.34 -5.60
N GLU A 30 17.02 19.41 -4.89
CA GLU A 30 16.42 18.11 -4.57
C GLU A 30 15.52 18.13 -3.32
N TYR A 31 14.74 19.20 -3.10
CA TYR A 31 14.01 19.43 -1.84
C TYR A 31 12.81 18.48 -1.61
N TYR A 32 12.23 17.96 -2.69
CA TYR A 32 11.09 17.04 -2.64
C TYR A 32 11.43 15.76 -3.40
N GLY A 33 11.50 15.87 -4.73
CA GLY A 33 12.07 14.86 -5.61
C GLY A 33 13.59 14.78 -5.45
N THR A 34 14.19 13.61 -5.73
CA THR A 34 15.64 13.48 -5.93
C THR A 34 15.90 12.88 -7.30
N LEU A 35 16.95 13.32 -7.98
CA LEU A 35 17.41 12.79 -9.24
C LEU A 35 17.62 11.28 -9.15
N LYS A 36 18.15 10.81 -8.01
CA LYS A 36 18.38 9.38 -7.75
C LYS A 36 17.10 8.56 -7.81
N HIS A 37 16.07 8.90 -7.01
CA HIS A 37 14.84 8.11 -7.02
C HIS A 37 14.02 8.34 -8.29
N ASN A 38 14.07 9.54 -8.89
CA ASN A 38 13.41 9.81 -10.16
C ASN A 38 14.01 8.98 -11.29
N ALA A 39 15.34 8.83 -11.34
CA ALA A 39 16.01 7.98 -12.32
C ALA A 39 15.62 6.51 -12.17
N GLN A 40 15.56 6.00 -10.92
CA GLN A 40 15.06 4.64 -10.67
C GLN A 40 13.59 4.46 -11.06
N GLY A 41 12.73 5.43 -10.72
CA GLY A 41 11.33 5.42 -11.12
C GLY A 41 11.15 5.43 -12.64
N GLN A 42 12.02 6.18 -13.34
CA GLN A 42 11.99 6.21 -14.79
C GLN A 42 12.48 4.92 -15.43
N TYR A 43 13.50 4.27 -14.85
CA TYR A 43 13.93 2.93 -15.24
C TYR A 43 12.78 1.92 -15.04
N GLN A 44 12.18 1.90 -13.84
CA GLN A 44 11.06 1.04 -13.49
C GLN A 44 9.88 1.20 -14.46
N LYS A 45 9.55 2.42 -14.87
CA LYS A 45 8.46 2.71 -15.81
C LYS A 45 8.69 2.07 -17.19
N TYR A 46 9.94 1.99 -17.67
CA TYR A 46 10.23 1.48 -19.02
C TYR A 46 10.67 0.02 -19.05
N VAL A 47 11.40 -0.45 -18.03
CA VAL A 47 11.99 -1.79 -17.99
C VAL A 47 11.25 -2.71 -17.03
N GLY A 48 10.62 -2.15 -16.00
CA GLY A 48 10.03 -2.91 -14.89
C GLY A 48 11.01 -3.11 -13.73
N TRP A 49 10.65 -4.03 -12.84
CA TRP A 49 11.36 -4.29 -11.58
C TRP A 49 12.65 -5.11 -11.76
N PHE A 50 12.69 -5.95 -12.78
CA PHE A 50 13.79 -6.88 -13.00
C PHE A 50 14.95 -6.17 -13.69
N ASP A 51 16.14 -6.26 -13.10
CA ASP A 51 17.35 -5.61 -13.60
C ASP A 51 18.04 -6.36 -14.74
N GLY A 52 17.54 -7.55 -15.10
CA GLY A 52 18.10 -8.40 -16.15
C GLY A 52 19.09 -9.46 -15.63
N ASN A 53 19.56 -9.37 -14.38
CA ASN A 53 20.47 -10.35 -13.78
C ASN A 53 19.67 -11.51 -13.17
N PRO A 54 19.77 -12.76 -13.68
CA PRO A 54 18.99 -13.89 -13.17
C PRO A 54 19.16 -14.19 -11.68
N ALA A 55 20.28 -13.77 -11.07
CA ALA A 55 20.49 -13.90 -9.62
C ALA A 55 19.45 -13.12 -8.79
N ASN A 56 18.80 -12.12 -9.39
CA ASN A 56 17.81 -11.24 -8.75
C ASN A 56 16.37 -11.56 -9.20
N LEU A 57 16.15 -12.64 -9.96
CA LEU A 57 14.83 -12.97 -10.53
C LEU A 57 13.86 -13.56 -9.49
N ASP A 58 14.35 -14.43 -8.61
CA ASP A 58 13.57 -15.07 -7.56
C ASP A 58 14.36 -15.03 -6.24
N PRO A 59 14.59 -13.83 -5.68
CA PRO A 59 15.40 -13.68 -4.49
C PRO A 59 14.67 -14.25 -3.27
N LEU A 60 15.44 -14.79 -2.33
CA LEU A 60 14.91 -15.16 -1.02
C LEU A 60 14.30 -13.93 -0.31
N PRO A 61 13.25 -14.11 0.50
CA PRO A 61 12.72 -13.02 1.32
C PRO A 61 13.79 -12.35 2.19
N PRO A 62 13.63 -11.06 2.56
CA PRO A 62 14.63 -10.32 3.32
C PRO A 62 15.05 -10.99 4.64
N GLU A 63 14.11 -11.57 5.40
CA GLU A 63 14.38 -12.29 6.64
C GLU A 63 15.28 -13.51 6.42
N GLU A 64 14.98 -14.33 5.42
CA GLU A 64 15.75 -15.55 5.11
C GLU A 64 17.14 -15.21 4.57
N THR A 65 17.24 -14.21 3.70
CA THR A 65 18.52 -13.69 3.21
C THR A 65 19.37 -13.17 4.37
N SER A 66 18.77 -12.37 5.25
CA SER A 66 19.43 -11.76 6.40
C SER A 66 20.06 -12.80 7.32
N LYS A 67 19.33 -13.85 7.66
CA LYS A 67 19.84 -14.96 8.48
C LYS A 67 21.08 -15.63 7.89
N ARG A 68 21.06 -15.88 6.57
CA ARG A 68 22.21 -16.50 5.88
C ARG A 68 23.40 -15.55 5.81
N MET A 69 23.14 -14.28 5.49
CA MET A 69 24.18 -13.25 5.40
C MET A 69 24.87 -13.04 6.75
N VAL A 70 24.11 -12.91 7.85
CA VAL A 70 24.68 -12.76 9.21
C VAL A 70 25.54 -13.96 9.59
N ALA A 71 25.06 -15.19 9.32
CA ALA A 71 25.86 -16.40 9.56
C ALA A 71 27.17 -16.42 8.75
N MET A 72 27.11 -16.09 7.45
CA MET A 72 28.29 -16.02 6.58
C MET A 72 29.29 -14.94 7.01
N MET A 73 28.81 -13.84 7.59
CA MET A 73 29.66 -12.73 8.05
C MET A 73 30.30 -12.98 9.44
N GLY A 74 30.00 -14.10 10.08
CA GLY A 74 30.56 -14.48 11.39
C GLY A 74 29.68 -14.07 12.58
N GLY A 75 28.37 -13.92 12.38
CA GLY A 75 27.39 -13.59 13.41
C GLY A 75 27.20 -12.09 13.66
N ALA A 76 26.13 -11.75 14.38
CA ALA A 76 25.69 -10.37 14.63
C ALA A 76 26.81 -9.48 15.20
N GLU A 77 27.51 -9.94 16.23
CA GLU A 77 28.59 -9.16 16.89
C GLU A 77 29.72 -8.81 15.93
N THR A 78 30.15 -9.77 15.11
CA THR A 78 31.19 -9.55 14.09
C THR A 78 30.76 -8.51 13.07
N VAL A 79 29.49 -8.57 12.64
CA VAL A 79 28.92 -7.57 11.73
C VAL A 79 28.91 -6.19 12.37
N LEU A 80 28.48 -6.07 13.63
CA LEU A 80 28.40 -4.77 14.33
C LEU A 80 29.78 -4.14 14.56
N ILE A 81 30.80 -4.94 14.88
CA ILE A 81 32.18 -4.43 15.01
C ILE A 81 32.65 -3.80 13.69
N LYS A 82 32.47 -4.52 12.58
CA LYS A 82 32.85 -4.03 11.24
C LYS A 82 32.01 -2.84 10.80
N ALA A 83 30.72 -2.87 11.09
CA ALA A 83 29.81 -1.77 10.80
C ALA A 83 30.16 -0.50 11.58
N LYS A 84 30.56 -0.63 12.86
CA LYS A 84 31.02 0.51 13.65
C LYS A 84 32.28 1.14 13.06
N GLN A 85 33.24 0.33 12.63
CA GLN A 85 34.44 0.84 11.93
C GLN A 85 34.08 1.59 10.64
N ALA A 86 33.10 1.11 9.87
CA ALA A 86 32.60 1.79 8.68
C ALA A 86 31.85 3.09 9.04
N PHE A 87 31.10 3.09 10.13
CA PHE A 87 30.43 4.26 10.66
C PHE A 87 31.43 5.36 11.05
N ASP A 88 32.51 4.99 11.74
CA ASP A 88 33.57 5.93 12.15
C ASP A 88 34.31 6.54 10.94
N ARG A 89 34.25 5.89 9.76
CA ARG A 89 34.75 6.42 8.48
C ARG A 89 33.71 7.23 7.69
N GLY A 90 32.50 7.39 8.20
CA GLY A 90 31.42 8.12 7.52
C GLY A 90 30.71 7.33 6.41
N GLU A 91 30.88 6.00 6.35
CA GLU A 91 30.30 5.15 5.30
C GLU A 91 28.82 4.80 5.58
N TYR A 92 28.00 5.79 5.96
CA TYR A 92 26.67 5.56 6.54
C TYR A 92 25.71 4.77 5.63
N ARG A 93 25.78 4.95 4.30
CA ARG A 93 24.99 4.16 3.34
C ARG A 93 25.31 2.66 3.43
N TRP A 94 26.60 2.33 3.59
CA TRP A 94 27.06 0.95 3.72
C TRP A 94 26.70 0.38 5.10
N VAL A 95 26.89 1.16 6.17
CA VAL A 95 26.48 0.77 7.53
C VAL A 95 24.98 0.43 7.55
N ALA A 96 24.15 1.30 7.00
CA ALA A 96 22.71 1.10 6.94
C ALA A 96 22.31 -0.16 6.15
N GLN A 97 23.04 -0.51 5.09
CA GLN A 97 22.80 -1.75 4.35
C GLN A 97 23.23 -2.99 5.15
N LEU A 98 24.42 -2.93 5.73
CA LEU A 98 25.05 -4.06 6.42
C LEU A 98 24.32 -4.42 7.72
N VAL A 99 24.01 -3.42 8.55
CA VAL A 99 23.37 -3.61 9.86
C VAL A 99 21.90 -3.99 9.70
N ASN A 100 21.24 -3.60 8.59
CA ASN A 100 19.89 -4.04 8.29
C ASN A 100 19.75 -5.56 8.22
N TYR A 101 20.77 -6.30 7.76
CA TYR A 101 20.75 -7.76 7.82
C TYR A 101 20.68 -8.27 9.27
N VAL A 102 21.39 -7.64 10.21
CA VAL A 102 21.31 -8.04 11.63
C VAL A 102 19.95 -7.70 12.21
N VAL A 103 19.37 -6.56 11.84
CA VAL A 103 18.03 -6.14 12.29
C VAL A 103 16.95 -7.09 11.78
N PHE A 104 17.03 -7.53 10.52
CA PHE A 104 16.04 -8.45 9.94
C PHE A 104 16.22 -9.91 10.38
N ASP A 105 17.45 -10.34 10.72
CA ASP A 105 17.68 -11.66 11.34
C ASP A 105 17.27 -11.69 12.82
N SER A 106 17.56 -10.61 13.55
CA SER A 106 17.40 -10.51 15.01
C SER A 106 16.71 -9.19 15.39
N PRO A 107 15.39 -9.04 15.16
CA PRO A 107 14.68 -7.76 15.28
C PRO A 107 14.62 -7.14 16.68
N LYS A 108 14.93 -7.92 17.71
CA LYS A 108 15.03 -7.47 19.11
C LYS A 108 16.47 -7.16 19.55
N HIS A 109 17.46 -7.27 18.66
CA HIS A 109 18.87 -7.02 18.97
C HIS A 109 19.15 -5.53 19.14
N ALA A 110 19.03 -5.03 20.37
CA ALA A 110 19.11 -3.61 20.68
C ALA A 110 20.36 -2.91 20.11
N PRO A 111 21.60 -3.43 20.26
CA PRO A 111 22.78 -2.79 19.67
C PRO A 111 22.71 -2.62 18.15
N ALA A 112 22.07 -3.55 17.44
CA ALA A 112 21.94 -3.47 15.98
C ALA A 112 20.92 -2.41 15.58
N ARG A 113 19.79 -2.37 16.29
CA ARG A 113 18.75 -1.33 16.08
C ARG A 113 19.31 0.06 16.31
N TYR A 114 20.08 0.26 17.38
CA TYR A 114 20.68 1.57 17.68
C TYR A 114 21.73 1.97 16.64
N LEU A 115 22.65 1.06 16.25
CA LEU A 115 23.64 1.38 15.22
C LEU A 115 22.99 1.66 13.85
N GLN A 116 21.94 0.92 13.49
CA GLN A 116 21.15 1.18 12.30
C GLN A 116 20.50 2.57 12.38
N ALA A 117 19.88 2.90 13.52
CA ALA A 117 19.27 4.20 13.73
C ALA A 117 20.30 5.33 13.61
N ASP A 118 21.47 5.20 14.22
CA ASP A 118 22.52 6.23 14.14
C ASP A 118 22.99 6.44 12.69
N ALA A 119 23.13 5.38 11.89
CA ALA A 119 23.48 5.48 10.47
C ALA A 119 22.39 6.17 9.64
N LEU A 120 21.13 5.80 9.84
CA LEU A 120 20.00 6.44 9.15
C LEU A 120 19.84 7.91 9.57
N GLU A 121 20.10 8.25 10.84
CA GLU A 121 20.05 9.62 11.34
C GLU A 121 21.07 10.51 10.65
N GLN A 122 22.31 10.04 10.47
CA GLN A 122 23.33 10.77 9.69
C GLN A 122 22.93 10.96 8.22
N LEU A 123 22.34 9.94 7.59
CA LEU A 123 21.80 10.07 6.22
C LEU A 123 20.65 11.07 6.14
N GLY A 124 19.78 11.12 7.16
CA GLY A 124 18.71 12.10 7.27
C GLY A 124 19.23 13.52 7.45
N TYR A 125 20.32 13.72 8.19
CA TYR A 125 20.97 15.02 8.35
C TYR A 125 21.67 15.51 7.08
N GLN A 126 22.17 14.60 6.24
CA GLN A 126 22.81 14.93 4.96
C GLN A 126 21.82 15.08 3.79
N SER A 127 20.55 14.74 4.00
CA SER A 127 19.55 14.77 2.93
C SER A 127 19.03 16.19 2.67
N GLU A 128 19.18 16.68 1.45
CA GLU A 128 18.53 17.92 0.98
C GLU A 128 17.01 17.72 0.80
N SER A 129 16.59 16.52 0.37
CA SER A 129 15.18 16.17 0.25
C SER A 129 14.50 16.05 1.61
N GLY A 130 13.45 16.85 1.82
CA GLY A 130 12.57 16.72 2.98
C GLY A 130 11.90 15.35 3.04
N ILE A 131 11.62 14.73 1.89
CA ILE A 131 11.04 13.37 1.84
C ILE A 131 12.04 12.34 2.35
N TRP A 132 13.27 12.33 1.82
CA TRP A 132 14.29 11.38 2.29
C TRP A 132 14.64 11.59 3.76
N ARG A 133 14.81 12.84 4.18
CA ARG A 133 15.01 13.19 5.60
C ARG A 133 13.92 12.57 6.47
N ASN A 134 12.66 12.75 6.10
CA ASN A 134 11.54 12.22 6.88
C ASN A 134 11.54 10.69 6.91
N PHE A 135 11.76 10.01 5.78
CA PHE A 135 11.86 8.54 5.77
C PHE A 135 12.98 8.02 6.68
N TYR A 136 14.16 8.62 6.61
CA TYR A 136 15.27 8.26 7.48
C TYR A 136 14.93 8.45 8.95
N LEU A 137 14.46 9.64 9.34
CA LEU A 137 14.19 9.97 10.75
C LEU A 137 12.95 9.26 11.31
N SER A 138 11.96 8.93 10.50
CA SER A 138 10.86 8.04 10.92
C SER A 138 11.36 6.62 11.19
N GLY A 139 12.26 6.10 10.34
CA GLY A 139 12.89 4.80 10.58
C GLY A 139 13.74 4.78 11.85
N VAL A 140 14.44 5.87 12.16
CA VAL A 140 15.17 6.07 13.43
C VAL A 140 14.24 5.93 14.62
N GLU A 141 13.10 6.62 14.60
CA GLU A 141 12.12 6.59 15.67
C GLU A 141 11.56 5.18 15.90
N GLU A 142 11.18 4.48 14.82
CA GLU A 142 10.69 3.10 14.90
C GLU A 142 11.79 2.11 15.37
N LEU A 143 13.04 2.31 14.98
CA LEU A 143 14.15 1.46 15.43
C LEU A 143 14.45 1.66 16.92
N ARG A 144 14.40 2.90 17.42
CA ARG A 144 14.70 3.21 18.82
C ARG A 144 13.55 2.87 19.76
N HIS A 145 12.30 3.10 19.34
CA HIS A 145 11.13 3.04 20.24
C HIS A 145 10.07 2.01 19.84
N GLY A 146 10.15 1.44 18.63
CA GLY A 146 9.10 0.62 18.04
C GLY A 146 7.94 1.45 17.48
N ILE A 147 6.97 0.79 16.85
CA ILE A 147 5.76 1.47 16.34
C ILE A 147 4.84 1.81 17.51
N ASP A 148 4.50 3.09 17.65
CA ASP A 148 3.48 3.52 18.62
C ASP A 148 2.08 3.12 18.14
N THR A 149 1.59 2.01 18.70
CA THR A 149 0.23 1.48 18.44
C THR A 149 -0.89 2.37 18.98
N LYS A 150 -0.58 3.38 19.79
CA LYS A 150 -1.56 4.32 20.37
C LYS A 150 -1.77 5.55 19.49
N VAL A 151 -0.95 5.76 18.45
CA VAL A 151 -1.14 6.88 17.51
C VAL A 151 -2.54 6.78 16.92
N LYS A 152 -3.34 7.82 17.20
CA LYS A 152 -4.61 8.01 16.51
C LYS A 152 -4.29 8.46 15.10
N LEU A 153 -4.15 7.49 14.20
CA LEU A 153 -4.05 7.78 12.77
C LEU A 153 -5.17 8.73 12.39
N ALA A 154 -4.81 9.84 11.74
CA ALA A 154 -5.80 10.75 11.22
C ALA A 154 -6.82 9.92 10.45
N LYS A 155 -8.09 9.96 10.88
CA LYS A 155 -9.17 9.53 10.02
C LYS A 155 -9.00 10.43 8.81
N ALA A 156 -8.57 9.86 7.68
CA ALA A 156 -8.48 10.62 6.44
C ALA A 156 -9.75 11.49 6.35
N ASN A 157 -9.67 12.68 5.78
CA ASN A 157 -10.85 13.47 5.39
C ASN A 157 -11.59 12.78 4.23
N ALA A 158 -11.80 11.47 4.41
CA ALA A 158 -12.51 10.46 3.67
C ALA A 158 -13.98 10.82 3.46
N LYS A 159 -14.48 11.88 4.10
CA LYS A 159 -15.85 12.34 3.88
C LYS A 159 -16.04 12.82 2.43
N ILE A 160 -15.09 13.59 1.88
CA ILE A 160 -15.25 14.17 0.53
C ILE A 160 -14.93 13.12 -0.56
N GLY A 161 -13.81 12.40 -0.43
CA GLY A 161 -13.37 11.45 -1.45
C GLY A 161 -14.14 10.13 -1.47
N GLU A 162 -14.76 9.70 -0.35
CA GLU A 162 -15.56 8.47 -0.33
C GLU A 162 -17.00 8.71 -0.78
N GLU A 163 -17.63 9.83 -0.40
CA GLU A 163 -18.99 10.17 -0.84
C GLU A 163 -19.06 10.46 -2.36
N SER A 164 -17.92 10.72 -3.01
CA SER A 164 -17.81 10.91 -4.47
C SER A 164 -17.38 9.66 -5.26
N MET A 165 -17.18 8.49 -4.63
CA MET A 165 -16.74 7.29 -5.35
C MET A 165 -17.88 6.66 -6.14
N THR A 166 -17.66 6.33 -7.41
CA THR A 166 -18.60 5.53 -8.19
C THR A 166 -18.80 4.15 -7.56
N PRO A 167 -19.97 3.51 -7.74
CA PRO A 167 -20.20 2.11 -7.37
C PRO A 167 -19.07 1.15 -7.79
N GLU A 168 -18.58 1.31 -9.03
CA GLU A 168 -17.47 0.51 -9.55
C GLU A 168 -16.21 0.61 -8.67
N LEU A 169 -15.76 1.84 -8.37
CA LEU A 169 -14.58 2.06 -7.53
C LEU A 169 -14.78 1.51 -6.11
N ILE A 170 -15.99 1.61 -5.58
CA ILE A 170 -16.35 1.04 -4.28
C ILE A 170 -16.17 -0.48 -4.30
N PHE A 171 -16.68 -1.17 -5.32
CA PHE A 171 -16.54 -2.62 -5.45
C PHE A 171 -15.10 -3.05 -5.74
N GLN A 172 -14.33 -2.28 -6.52
CA GLN A 172 -12.90 -2.52 -6.72
C GLN A 172 -12.14 -2.41 -5.39
N LYS A 173 -12.43 -1.40 -4.56
CA LYS A 173 -11.84 -1.27 -3.22
C LYS A 173 -12.26 -2.40 -2.29
N LEU A 174 -13.45 -2.96 -2.46
CA LEU A 174 -13.86 -4.16 -1.73
C LEU A 174 -13.08 -5.40 -2.15
N ALA A 175 -12.88 -5.58 -3.46
CA ALA A 175 -12.15 -6.73 -3.99
C ALA A 175 -10.75 -6.85 -3.36
N VAL A 176 -10.04 -5.71 -3.19
CA VAL A 176 -8.72 -5.66 -2.54
C VAL A 176 -8.75 -6.06 -1.06
N LYS A 177 -9.91 -5.90 -0.39
CA LYS A 177 -10.07 -6.27 1.03
C LYS A 177 -10.45 -7.74 1.23
N VAL A 178 -10.72 -8.49 0.18
CA VAL A 178 -11.13 -9.89 0.31
C VAL A 178 -9.93 -10.73 0.73
N ASN A 179 -10.07 -11.46 1.84
CA ASN A 179 -9.17 -12.56 2.15
C ASN A 179 -9.47 -13.72 1.21
N GLY A 180 -8.67 -13.84 0.15
CA GLY A 180 -8.85 -14.86 -0.89
C GLY A 180 -8.87 -16.30 -0.35
N PRO A 181 -7.87 -16.74 0.45
CA PRO A 181 -7.88 -18.08 1.05
C PRO A 181 -9.13 -18.39 1.90
N LYS A 182 -9.64 -17.40 2.64
CA LYS A 182 -10.87 -17.53 3.44
C LYS A 182 -12.09 -17.58 2.53
N ALA A 183 -12.15 -16.72 1.52
CA ALA A 183 -13.24 -16.66 0.56
C ALA A 183 -13.34 -17.94 -0.29
N ALA A 184 -12.22 -18.51 -0.71
CA ALA A 184 -12.17 -19.77 -1.47
C ALA A 184 -12.71 -20.98 -0.69
N LYS A 185 -12.65 -20.94 0.65
CA LYS A 185 -13.23 -21.96 1.53
C LYS A 185 -14.72 -21.75 1.81
N LYS A 186 -15.25 -20.56 1.53
CA LYS A 186 -16.67 -20.27 1.64
C LYS A 186 -17.33 -20.55 0.30
N ALA A 187 -18.53 -21.12 0.34
CA ALA A 187 -19.32 -21.33 -0.87
C ALA A 187 -19.50 -20.02 -1.64
N ASP A 188 -19.67 -20.13 -2.95
CA ASP A 188 -19.89 -19.03 -3.88
C ASP A 188 -20.95 -18.04 -3.36
N ILE A 189 -20.63 -16.75 -3.50
CA ILE A 189 -21.52 -15.65 -3.12
C ILE A 189 -21.94 -14.94 -4.38
N LEU A 190 -23.24 -14.76 -4.55
CA LEU A 190 -23.80 -14.05 -5.69
C LEU A 190 -24.88 -13.08 -5.21
N ILE A 191 -24.66 -11.78 -5.39
CA ILE A 191 -25.52 -10.71 -4.87
C ILE A 191 -25.78 -9.68 -5.97
N ASN A 192 -27.04 -9.40 -6.25
CA ASN A 192 -27.42 -8.25 -7.07
C ASN A 192 -27.41 -6.99 -6.20
N PHE A 193 -26.89 -5.89 -6.72
CA PHE A 193 -27.01 -4.55 -6.15
C PHE A 193 -27.83 -3.69 -7.11
N LYS A 194 -28.90 -3.08 -6.60
CA LYS A 194 -29.73 -2.12 -7.33
C LYS A 194 -29.58 -0.77 -6.66
N PHE A 195 -28.97 0.19 -7.36
CA PHE A 195 -28.76 1.50 -6.76
C PHE A 195 -30.04 2.33 -6.79
N THR A 196 -30.42 2.89 -5.63
CA THR A 196 -31.53 3.83 -5.54
C THR A 196 -31.02 5.24 -5.83
N ASN A 197 -31.74 5.97 -6.69
CA ASN A 197 -31.40 7.32 -7.12
C ASN A 197 -31.61 8.34 -5.99
N ASP A 198 -30.67 8.42 -5.05
CA ASP A 198 -30.70 9.48 -4.02
C ASP A 198 -29.95 10.76 -4.48
N ASN A 199 -29.29 10.74 -5.65
CA ASN A 199 -28.39 11.82 -6.12
C ASN A 199 -28.56 12.18 -7.61
N ILE A 200 -29.77 12.41 -8.10
CA ILE A 200 -29.91 13.27 -9.28
C ILE A 200 -30.06 14.70 -8.76
N GLU A 201 -28.94 15.36 -8.44
CA GLU A 201 -28.91 16.80 -8.62
C GLU A 201 -29.07 17.02 -10.13
N THR A 202 -30.28 17.39 -10.52
CA THR A 202 -30.60 17.85 -11.86
C THR A 202 -29.66 18.99 -12.21
N ASN A 203 -28.65 18.75 -13.04
CA ASN A 203 -28.05 19.81 -13.84
C ASN A 203 -29.18 20.44 -14.66
N ALA A 204 -29.62 21.63 -14.25
CA ALA A 204 -30.81 22.32 -14.77
C ALA A 204 -30.70 22.77 -16.24
N SER A 205 -29.69 22.30 -16.98
CA SER A 205 -29.39 22.73 -18.36
C SER A 205 -29.76 21.71 -19.44
N THR A 206 -30.20 20.49 -19.10
CA THR A 206 -30.67 19.52 -20.12
C THR A 206 -31.96 18.85 -19.68
N LYS A 207 -33.10 19.38 -20.13
CA LYS A 207 -34.42 18.72 -20.07
C LYS A 207 -34.51 17.63 -21.15
N GLU A 208 -33.62 16.64 -21.09
CA GLU A 208 -33.88 15.35 -21.70
C GLU A 208 -34.10 14.36 -20.56
N ALA A 209 -35.26 13.72 -20.57
CA ALA A 209 -35.60 12.65 -19.66
C ALA A 209 -34.67 11.46 -19.95
N ASN A 210 -33.45 11.50 -19.41
CA ASN A 210 -32.58 10.34 -19.36
C ASN A 210 -33.28 9.31 -18.48
N GLN A 211 -33.95 8.34 -19.10
CA GLN A 211 -34.38 7.09 -18.46
C GLN A 211 -33.19 6.53 -17.68
N THR A 212 -33.16 6.83 -16.38
CA THR A 212 -32.10 6.40 -15.49
C THR A 212 -32.49 5.00 -15.07
N PHE A 213 -32.11 4.00 -15.87
CA PHE A 213 -32.12 2.61 -15.39
C PHE A 213 -31.40 2.58 -14.04
N PRO A 214 -31.89 1.84 -13.03
CA PRO A 214 -31.16 1.69 -11.79
C PRO A 214 -29.77 1.19 -12.16
N ASP A 215 -28.74 1.85 -11.65
CA ASP A 215 -27.38 1.34 -11.79
C ASP A 215 -27.37 -0.05 -11.12
N LEU A 216 -27.02 -1.08 -11.89
CA LEU A 216 -27.19 -2.49 -11.53
C LEU A 216 -25.82 -3.14 -11.50
N TYR A 217 -25.52 -3.84 -10.41
CA TYR A 217 -24.29 -4.60 -10.30
C TYR A 217 -24.56 -6.03 -9.85
N LEU A 218 -23.89 -6.98 -10.48
CA LEU A 218 -23.78 -8.34 -9.98
C LEU A 218 -22.43 -8.48 -9.28
N LEU A 219 -22.44 -8.70 -7.97
CA LEU A 219 -21.25 -9.03 -7.20
C LEU A 219 -21.17 -10.55 -7.08
N SER A 220 -20.03 -11.10 -7.49
CA SER A 220 -19.72 -12.52 -7.41
C SER A 220 -18.43 -12.72 -6.60
N ILE A 221 -18.43 -13.62 -5.62
CA ILE A 221 -17.21 -14.18 -5.05
C ILE A 221 -17.13 -15.63 -5.46
N GLN A 222 -16.11 -15.95 -6.25
CA GLN A 222 -15.80 -17.29 -6.73
C GLN A 222 -14.28 -17.47 -6.74
N ASN A 223 -13.81 -18.68 -6.41
CA ASN A 223 -12.38 -18.99 -6.38
C ASN A 223 -11.54 -18.03 -5.50
N GLY A 224 -12.15 -17.47 -4.46
CA GLY A 224 -11.50 -16.49 -3.57
C GLY A 224 -11.38 -15.08 -4.13
N VAL A 225 -11.96 -14.79 -5.29
CA VAL A 225 -11.90 -13.47 -5.95
C VAL A 225 -13.27 -12.84 -6.01
N LEU A 226 -13.36 -11.54 -5.69
CA LEU A 226 -14.56 -10.74 -5.88
C LEU A 226 -14.54 -10.06 -7.24
N MET A 227 -15.59 -10.27 -8.02
CA MET A 227 -15.85 -9.60 -9.29
C MET A 227 -17.16 -8.83 -9.19
N ALA A 228 -17.17 -7.61 -9.74
CA ALA A 228 -18.37 -6.80 -9.85
C ALA A 228 -18.64 -6.51 -11.32
N TYR A 229 -19.83 -6.88 -11.79
CA TYR A 229 -20.25 -6.72 -13.17
C TYR A 229 -21.31 -5.63 -13.26
N HIS A 230 -20.97 -4.51 -13.90
CA HIS A 230 -21.90 -3.42 -14.17
C HIS A 230 -22.97 -3.83 -15.20
N ASN A 231 -24.19 -3.31 -15.05
CA ASN A 231 -25.37 -3.62 -15.86
C ASN A 231 -25.68 -5.12 -15.99
N LYS A 232 -25.35 -5.89 -14.95
CA LYS A 232 -25.61 -7.33 -14.89
C LYS A 232 -26.36 -7.67 -13.60
N GLN A 233 -27.23 -8.67 -13.69
CA GLN A 233 -27.89 -9.30 -12.55
C GLN A 233 -28.02 -10.81 -12.82
N SER A 234 -28.30 -11.58 -11.79
CA SER A 234 -28.58 -13.01 -11.88
C SER A 234 -29.87 -13.36 -11.15
N GLU A 235 -30.67 -14.25 -11.73
CA GLU A 235 -31.84 -14.82 -11.05
C GLU A 235 -31.41 -15.79 -9.94
N ASP A 236 -30.26 -16.46 -10.11
CA ASP A 236 -29.63 -17.31 -9.09
C ASP A 236 -28.95 -16.53 -7.96
N ALA A 237 -29.03 -15.19 -7.97
CA ALA A 237 -28.44 -14.39 -6.90
C ALA A 237 -29.11 -14.71 -5.56
N GLN A 238 -28.29 -14.95 -4.54
CA GLN A 238 -28.75 -15.30 -3.20
C GLN A 238 -29.50 -14.15 -2.54
N ALA A 239 -29.19 -12.91 -2.95
CA ALA A 239 -29.86 -11.71 -2.48
C ALA A 239 -29.84 -10.60 -3.55
N THR A 240 -30.82 -9.71 -3.47
CA THR A 240 -30.83 -8.42 -4.17
C THR A 240 -30.85 -7.30 -3.14
N VAL A 241 -29.82 -6.46 -3.15
CA VAL A 241 -29.63 -5.34 -2.23
C VAL A 241 -29.98 -4.04 -2.93
N HIS A 242 -30.98 -3.34 -2.43
CA HIS A 242 -31.32 -1.98 -2.85
C HIS A 242 -30.63 -0.99 -1.92
N VAL A 243 -29.82 -0.10 -2.47
CA VAL A 243 -28.96 0.79 -1.68
C VAL A 243 -28.65 2.06 -2.44
N SER A 244 -28.53 3.21 -1.79
CA SER A 244 -27.95 4.39 -2.44
C SER A 244 -26.43 4.38 -2.39
N GLN A 245 -25.77 5.03 -3.35
CA GLN A 245 -24.31 5.12 -3.39
C GLN A 245 -23.73 5.62 -2.06
N ARG A 246 -24.37 6.62 -1.46
CA ARG A 246 -23.97 7.17 -0.16
C ARG A 246 -24.04 6.14 0.97
N ASN A 247 -25.13 5.37 1.02
CA ASN A 247 -25.27 4.31 2.01
C ASN A 247 -24.28 3.18 1.75
N LEU A 248 -24.00 2.85 0.48
CA LEU A 248 -23.00 1.86 0.12
C LEU A 248 -21.61 2.22 0.68
N VAL A 249 -21.19 3.46 0.47
CA VAL A 249 -19.93 3.99 1.01
C VAL A 249 -19.87 3.87 2.54
N ARG A 250 -20.94 4.24 3.24
CA ARG A 250 -20.97 4.19 4.72
C ARG A 250 -20.78 2.78 5.28
N ILE A 251 -21.33 1.78 4.61
CA ILE A 251 -21.18 0.36 5.00
C ILE A 251 -19.74 -0.08 4.82
N LEU A 252 -19.18 0.15 3.63
CA LEU A 252 -17.93 -0.47 3.20
C LEU A 252 -16.67 0.25 3.72
N THR A 253 -16.87 1.45 4.27
CA THR A 253 -15.86 2.21 5.00
C THR A 253 -15.85 1.87 6.50
N PHE A 254 -16.60 0.83 6.91
CA PHE A 254 -16.71 0.35 8.30
C PHE A 254 -17.14 1.42 9.31
N LYS A 255 -17.88 2.45 8.85
CA LYS A 255 -18.38 3.52 9.73
C LYS A 255 -19.60 3.10 10.55
N ILE A 256 -20.25 1.99 10.19
CA ILE A 256 -21.43 1.42 10.83
C ILE A 256 -21.24 -0.10 10.88
N ASP A 257 -21.61 -0.75 12.00
CA ASP A 257 -21.57 -2.21 12.10
C ASP A 257 -22.68 -2.87 11.25
N VAL A 258 -22.42 -4.11 10.82
CA VAL A 258 -23.27 -4.86 9.90
C VAL A 258 -24.68 -5.10 10.43
N TRP A 259 -24.85 -5.19 11.75
CA TRP A 259 -26.14 -5.52 12.37
C TRP A 259 -27.02 -4.29 12.53
N THR A 260 -26.45 -3.15 12.94
CA THR A 260 -27.12 -1.84 12.89
C THR A 260 -27.54 -1.52 11.46
N PHE A 261 -26.73 -1.94 10.50
CA PHE A 261 -27.00 -1.75 9.09
C PHE A 261 -28.16 -2.60 8.55
N LEU A 262 -28.20 -3.91 8.84
CA LEU A 262 -29.29 -4.80 8.40
C LEU A 262 -30.65 -4.48 9.03
N LYS A 263 -30.67 -3.77 10.17
CA LYS A 263 -31.89 -3.41 10.91
C LYS A 263 -32.43 -2.01 10.58
N GLY A 264 -31.67 -1.17 9.89
CA GLY A 264 -32.04 0.21 9.58
C GLY A 264 -32.60 0.39 8.17
N ASP A 265 -33.24 1.52 7.91
CA ASP A 265 -33.85 1.86 6.61
C ASP A 265 -32.83 2.26 5.52
N MET A 266 -31.53 1.98 5.72
CA MET A 266 -30.46 2.37 4.80
C MET A 266 -30.33 1.48 3.57
N ILE A 267 -30.82 0.24 3.67
CA ILE A 267 -30.92 -0.70 2.57
C ILE A 267 -32.21 -1.52 2.66
N LYS A 268 -32.63 -2.05 1.52
CA LYS A 268 -33.62 -3.13 1.45
C LYS A 268 -32.94 -4.37 0.86
N VAL A 269 -33.07 -5.50 1.55
CA VAL A 269 -32.57 -6.80 1.05
C VAL A 269 -33.75 -7.69 0.68
N GLU A 270 -33.75 -8.16 -0.56
CA GLU A 270 -34.62 -9.24 -1.02
C GLU A 270 -33.79 -10.54 -1.06
N GLY A 271 -34.38 -11.67 -0.67
CA GLY A 271 -33.66 -12.95 -0.55
C GLY A 271 -32.89 -13.10 0.77
N SER A 272 -31.72 -13.75 0.72
CA SER A 272 -30.99 -14.17 1.92
C SER A 272 -30.02 -13.10 2.42
N SER A 273 -30.36 -12.45 3.55
CA SER A 273 -29.44 -11.53 4.26
C SER A 273 -28.12 -12.20 4.67
N MET A 274 -28.08 -13.53 4.77
CA MET A 274 -26.85 -14.28 5.04
C MET A 274 -25.81 -14.16 3.93
N ALA A 275 -26.20 -13.86 2.69
CA ALA A 275 -25.25 -13.62 1.60
C ALA A 275 -24.37 -12.39 1.90
N LEU A 276 -24.99 -11.32 2.40
CA LEU A 276 -24.28 -10.09 2.77
C LEU A 276 -23.40 -10.30 4.02
N VAL A 277 -23.87 -11.05 5.01
CA VAL A 277 -23.05 -11.45 6.17
C VAL A 277 -21.84 -12.27 5.72
N LYS A 278 -22.02 -13.22 4.79
CA LYS A 278 -20.92 -14.00 4.22
C LYS A 278 -19.91 -13.11 3.49
N LEU A 279 -20.36 -12.18 2.64
CA LEU A 279 -19.52 -11.20 1.96
C LEU A 279 -18.67 -10.41 2.99
N LEU A 280 -19.31 -9.82 3.98
CA LEU A 280 -18.62 -8.98 4.98
C LEU A 280 -17.65 -9.80 5.84
N SER A 281 -17.97 -11.06 6.10
CA SER A 281 -17.12 -11.96 6.89
C SER A 281 -15.83 -12.39 6.19
N VAL A 282 -15.69 -12.19 4.87
CA VAL A 282 -14.45 -12.48 4.12
C VAL A 282 -13.62 -11.24 3.85
N LEU A 283 -14.06 -10.07 4.28
CA LEU A 283 -13.29 -8.84 4.20
C LEU A 283 -12.33 -8.73 5.37
N GLU A 284 -11.15 -8.18 5.12
CA GLU A 284 -10.16 -7.85 6.14
C GLU A 284 -9.87 -6.35 6.12
N ALA A 285 -9.77 -5.76 7.32
CA ALA A 285 -9.33 -4.40 7.47
C ALA A 285 -7.80 -4.35 7.30
N PRO A 286 -7.25 -3.38 6.54
CA PRO A 286 -5.82 -3.25 6.43
C PRO A 286 -5.22 -2.89 7.79
N ASN A 287 -4.14 -3.57 8.19
CA ASN A 287 -3.30 -3.07 9.26
C ASN A 287 -2.62 -1.78 8.75
N ARG A 288 -2.79 -0.68 9.46
CA ARG A 288 -2.16 0.61 9.10
C ARG A 288 -0.85 0.88 9.84
N LEU A 289 -0.51 0.03 10.80
CA LEU A 289 0.66 0.10 11.66
C LEU A 289 1.46 -1.20 11.49
N PHE A 290 1.79 -1.53 10.24
CA PHE A 290 2.66 -2.66 9.91
C PHE A 290 4.13 -2.24 10.04
N ASN A 291 5.00 -3.19 10.37
CA ASN A 291 6.43 -2.94 10.49
C ASN A 291 7.05 -2.59 9.14
N ILE A 292 7.99 -1.65 9.14
CA ILE A 292 8.75 -1.25 7.94
C ILE A 292 10.24 -1.55 8.12
N VAL A 293 10.82 -1.06 9.22
CA VAL A 293 12.27 -1.17 9.50
C VAL A 293 12.66 -2.47 10.22
N THR A 294 11.67 -3.32 10.54
CA THR A 294 11.87 -4.69 11.02
C THR A 294 10.83 -5.61 10.37
N PRO A 295 11.05 -6.93 10.39
CA PRO A 295 9.99 -7.92 10.26
C PRO A 295 8.85 -7.70 11.28
#